data_AF-C7NYM5-F1
#
_entry.id   AF-C7NYM5-F1
#
_cell.length_a   1.000
_cell.length_b   1.000
_cell.length_c   1.000
_cell.angle_alpha   90.00
_cell.angle_beta   90.00
_cell.angle_gamma   90.00
#
_symmetry.space_group_name_H-M   'P 1'
#
loop_
_entity.id
_entity.type
_entity.pdbx_description
1 polymer ?
#
loop_
_entity_poly.entity_id
_entity_poly.type
_entity_poly.pdbx_seq_one_letter_code
_entity_poly.pdbx_strand_id
1 'polypeptide(L)'
;MGNRRRDPVSVRDDGSQDLYDVSEWEVRSWLDRVAWLCYAALVYSLRGFVVLAAIAILLSQFLVGGLGALSNPVLGAFTVLSAVPALALAAYAWHTDVTTKEPLALLVATFVLGVLFASFAGIANSGLGPAVQGIGSGFLASIVGTVLFYFLVVGPVEEGVKLLSVRLVAYRSDRFDAVIDGAVYGAVAGLGFATIENALYITQNADAGVTVANAVMEAGSITFLRSLAGPGHVIYSAFAGYYLGLAKFNREHAGPIVIKGLIVASLIHATYNTLVGVVPAVVSVLTGVSPLVAFLGFVLVYDGVFGALLLGKFNAYERAYERAHTDEVPAPELTEFEP
;
A
#
# COMPACT_ATOMS: atom_id res chain seq x y z
N MET A 1 -18.24 16.35 -15.61
CA MET A 1 -17.70 16.16 -16.97
C MET A 1 -16.68 17.26 -17.22
N GLY A 2 -15.38 16.90 -17.30
CA GLY A 2 -14.32 17.89 -17.49
C GLY A 2 -14.44 18.51 -18.88
N ASN A 3 -14.35 19.85 -18.94
CA ASN A 3 -14.40 20.63 -20.16
C ASN A 3 -13.23 20.20 -21.07
N ARG A 4 -13.46 19.22 -21.96
CA ARG A 4 -12.47 18.82 -22.97
C ARG A 4 -12.31 20.03 -23.87
N ARG A 5 -11.15 20.70 -23.77
CA ARG A 5 -10.76 21.74 -24.73
C ARG A 5 -10.86 21.10 -26.12
N ARG A 6 -11.87 21.49 -26.88
CA ARG A 6 -12.02 21.13 -28.30
C ARG A 6 -11.14 22.07 -29.13
N ASP A 7 -10.75 21.61 -30.30
CA ASP A 7 -9.94 22.41 -31.22
C ASP A 7 -10.71 23.67 -31.68
N PRO A 8 -10.09 24.87 -31.77
CA PRO A 8 -10.78 26.10 -32.16
C PRO A 8 -11.50 26.05 -33.51
N VAL A 9 -11.04 25.22 -34.45
CA VAL A 9 -11.69 24.99 -35.75
C VAL A 9 -12.98 24.19 -35.52
N SER A 10 -12.89 23.07 -34.79
CA SER A 10 -14.05 22.22 -34.45
C SER A 10 -15.14 22.94 -33.62
N VAL A 11 -14.78 23.98 -32.85
CA VAL A 11 -15.71 24.73 -32.00
C VAL A 11 -16.53 25.75 -32.80
N ARG A 12 -16.00 26.22 -33.93
CA ARG A 12 -16.62 27.25 -34.77
C ARG A 12 -17.25 26.69 -36.05
N ASP A 13 -17.10 25.39 -36.29
CA ASP A 13 -17.72 24.72 -37.41
C ASP A 13 -19.23 24.54 -37.19
N ASP A 14 -20.00 24.73 -38.26
CA ASP A 14 -21.46 24.56 -38.27
C ASP A 14 -21.88 23.15 -38.75
N GLY A 15 -20.92 22.24 -38.91
CA GLY A 15 -21.13 20.88 -39.40
C GLY A 15 -21.24 20.78 -40.92
N SER A 16 -21.03 21.89 -41.66
CA SER A 16 -21.08 21.89 -43.13
C SER A 16 -19.75 21.49 -43.78
N GLN A 17 -18.63 21.55 -43.04
CA GLN A 17 -17.30 21.26 -43.56
C GLN A 17 -16.81 19.88 -43.14
N ASP A 18 -16.11 19.20 -44.04
CA ASP A 18 -15.41 17.96 -43.71
C ASP A 18 -14.06 18.30 -43.07
N LEU A 19 -13.97 18.09 -41.76
CA LEU A 19 -12.79 18.41 -40.95
C LEU A 19 -11.82 17.24 -40.78
N TYR A 20 -11.99 16.17 -41.57
CA TYR A 20 -11.11 15.01 -41.59
C TYR A 20 -9.65 15.40 -41.87
N ASP A 21 -8.75 14.93 -41.01
CA ASP A 21 -7.30 15.21 -41.02
C ASP A 21 -6.92 16.69 -40.76
N VAL A 22 -7.90 17.51 -40.33
CA VAL A 22 -7.70 18.92 -39.95
C VAL A 22 -7.91 19.11 -38.45
N SER A 23 -9.12 18.81 -37.95
CA SER A 23 -9.44 18.87 -36.51
C SER A 23 -10.18 17.65 -36.00
N GLU A 24 -10.63 16.78 -36.91
CA GLU A 24 -11.28 15.52 -36.62
C GLU A 24 -10.57 14.38 -37.36
N TRP A 25 -10.58 13.18 -36.78
CA TRP A 25 -10.00 12.00 -37.41
C TRP A 25 -10.94 10.82 -37.23
N GLU A 26 -11.24 10.17 -38.35
CA GLU A 26 -12.01 8.92 -38.40
C GLU A 26 -11.46 8.01 -39.49
N VAL A 27 -11.71 6.70 -39.36
CA VAL A 27 -11.08 5.70 -40.23
C VAL A 27 -11.74 5.68 -41.61
N ARG A 28 -11.21 6.44 -42.58
CA ARG A 28 -11.77 6.53 -43.94
C ARG A 28 -10.89 5.89 -45.00
N SER A 29 -9.60 6.17 -44.96
CA SER A 29 -8.62 5.73 -45.95
C SER A 29 -8.02 4.36 -45.62
N TRP A 30 -7.31 3.78 -46.59
CA TRP A 30 -6.55 2.54 -46.35
C TRP A 30 -5.42 2.78 -45.34
N LEU A 31 -4.78 3.96 -45.36
CA LEU A 31 -3.75 4.36 -44.41
C LEU A 31 -4.32 4.45 -42.99
N ASP A 32 -5.51 5.02 -42.82
CA ASP A 32 -6.16 5.11 -41.50
C ASP A 32 -6.47 3.72 -40.93
N ARG A 33 -6.93 2.80 -41.79
CA ARG A 33 -7.20 1.42 -41.39
C ARG A 33 -5.92 0.73 -40.94
N VAL A 34 -4.82 0.91 -41.67
CA VAL A 34 -3.52 0.36 -41.29
C VAL A 34 -3.03 0.98 -39.99
N ALA A 35 -3.10 2.30 -39.84
CA ALA A 35 -2.70 3.01 -38.62
C ALA A 35 -3.53 2.56 -37.40
N TRP A 36 -4.85 2.45 -37.57
CA TRP A 36 -5.75 1.95 -36.53
C TRP A 36 -5.44 0.49 -36.17
N LEU A 37 -5.19 -0.38 -37.16
CA LEU A 37 -4.82 -1.77 -36.92
C LEU A 37 -3.49 -1.89 -36.18
N CYS A 38 -2.47 -1.12 -36.58
CA CYS A 38 -1.18 -1.08 -35.89
C CYS A 38 -1.33 -0.60 -34.45
N TYR A 39 -2.09 0.48 -34.23
CA TYR A 39 -2.38 0.99 -32.90
C TYR A 39 -3.13 -0.05 -32.05
N ALA A 40 -4.21 -0.64 -32.59
CA ALA A 40 -5.00 -1.65 -31.90
C ALA A 40 -4.13 -2.88 -31.56
N ALA A 41 -3.39 -3.40 -32.54
CA ALA A 41 -2.48 -4.53 -32.33
C ALA A 41 -1.44 -4.22 -31.25
N LEU A 42 -0.83 -3.02 -31.28
CA LEU A 42 0.12 -2.58 -30.27
C LEU A 42 -0.52 -2.51 -28.88
N VAL A 43 -1.68 -1.86 -28.75
CA VAL A 43 -2.38 -1.69 -27.46
C VAL A 43 -2.84 -3.03 -26.90
N TYR A 44 -3.43 -3.91 -27.72
CA TYR A 44 -3.87 -5.23 -27.28
C TYR A 44 -2.69 -6.13 -26.92
N SER A 45 -1.60 -6.10 -27.71
CA SER A 45 -0.39 -6.87 -27.41
C SER A 45 0.27 -6.39 -26.12
N LEU A 46 0.37 -5.06 -25.92
CA LEU A 46 0.94 -4.49 -24.71
C LEU A 46 0.08 -4.83 -23.48
N ARG A 47 -1.25 -4.74 -23.58
CA ARG A 47 -2.17 -5.15 -22.51
C ARG A 47 -2.04 -6.63 -22.20
N GLY A 48 -2.02 -7.49 -23.23
CA GLY A 48 -1.82 -8.92 -23.08
C GLY A 48 -0.50 -9.25 -22.40
N PHE A 49 0.59 -8.61 -22.84
CA PHE A 49 1.91 -8.74 -22.23
C PHE A 49 1.92 -8.35 -20.74
N VAL A 50 1.35 -7.19 -20.38
CA VAL A 50 1.27 -6.73 -18.99
C VAL A 50 0.49 -7.71 -18.11
N VAL A 51 -0.64 -8.23 -18.60
CA VAL A 51 -1.45 -9.22 -17.86
C VAL A 51 -0.68 -10.53 -17.69
N LEU A 52 -0.06 -11.05 -18.75
CA LEU A 52 0.74 -12.28 -18.68
C LEU A 52 1.94 -12.12 -17.74
N ALA A 53 2.62 -10.98 -17.77
CA ALA A 53 3.72 -10.67 -16.86
C ALA A 53 3.23 -10.62 -15.40
N ALA A 54 2.10 -9.97 -15.12
CA ALA A 54 1.52 -9.94 -13.78
C ALA A 54 1.14 -11.33 -13.26
N ILE A 55 0.53 -12.18 -14.11
CA ILE A 55 0.24 -13.57 -13.78
C ILE A 55 1.52 -14.35 -13.50
N ALA A 56 2.54 -14.21 -14.35
CA ALA A 56 3.82 -14.89 -14.16
C ALA A 56 4.51 -14.48 -12.85
N ILE A 57 4.46 -13.19 -12.48
CA ILE A 57 5.00 -12.68 -11.21
C ILE A 57 4.21 -13.23 -10.03
N LEU A 58 2.88 -13.19 -10.06
CA LEU A 58 2.06 -13.74 -8.97
C LEU A 58 2.28 -15.24 -8.80
N LEU A 59 2.39 -15.98 -9.91
CA LEU A 59 2.71 -17.40 -9.88
C LEU A 59 4.11 -17.64 -9.32
N SER A 60 5.11 -16.87 -9.72
CA SER A 60 6.48 -17.04 -9.18
C SER A 60 6.54 -16.72 -7.68
N GLN A 61 5.88 -15.65 -7.25
CA GLN A 61 5.73 -15.29 -5.83
C GLN A 61 5.05 -16.41 -5.04
N PHE A 62 3.97 -16.99 -5.57
CA PHE A 62 3.27 -18.10 -4.94
C PHE A 62 4.10 -19.38 -4.92
N LEU A 63 4.83 -19.68 -5.99
CA LEU A 63 5.70 -20.85 -6.07
C LEU A 63 6.88 -20.75 -5.10
N VAL A 64 7.50 -19.58 -4.97
CA VAL A 64 8.64 -19.37 -4.06
C VAL A 64 8.16 -19.21 -2.61
N GLY A 65 7.26 -18.27 -2.33
CA GLY A 65 6.80 -18.01 -0.96
C GLY A 65 5.82 -19.07 -0.45
N GLY A 66 4.86 -19.48 -1.28
CA GLY A 66 3.78 -20.39 -0.89
C GLY A 66 4.19 -21.86 -0.80
N LEU A 67 4.95 -22.39 -1.76
CA LEU A 67 5.38 -23.80 -1.67
C LEU A 67 6.39 -24.03 -0.54
N GLY A 68 7.28 -23.07 -0.26
CA GLY A 68 8.18 -23.16 0.89
C GLY A 68 7.45 -23.22 2.23
N ALA A 69 6.36 -22.46 2.36
CA ALA A 69 5.47 -22.54 3.52
C ALA A 69 4.71 -23.87 3.61
N LEU A 70 4.35 -24.49 2.48
CA LEU A 70 3.63 -25.78 2.44
C LEU A 70 4.55 -27.00 2.62
N SER A 71 5.80 -26.91 2.18
CA SER A 71 6.77 -28.00 2.27
C SER A 71 7.30 -28.21 3.69
N ASN A 72 7.24 -27.17 4.53
CA ASN A 72 7.65 -27.22 5.92
C ASN A 72 6.56 -26.65 6.84
N PRO A 73 5.85 -27.49 7.63
CA PRO A 73 4.77 -27.07 8.52
C PRO A 73 5.16 -25.97 9.52
N VAL A 74 6.44 -25.89 9.91
CA VAL A 74 6.95 -24.85 10.83
C VAL A 74 7.03 -23.50 10.11
N LEU A 75 7.54 -23.47 8.88
CA LEU A 75 7.57 -22.25 8.05
C LEU A 75 6.15 -21.79 7.70
N GLY A 76 5.26 -22.73 7.37
CA GLY A 76 3.84 -22.45 7.16
C GLY A 76 3.17 -21.83 8.38
N ALA A 77 3.43 -22.37 9.57
CA ALA A 77 2.91 -21.81 10.82
C ALA A 77 3.43 -20.38 11.07
N PHE A 78 4.72 -20.10 10.84
CA PHE A 78 5.26 -18.75 10.99
C PHE A 78 4.68 -17.76 9.98
N THR A 79 4.50 -18.16 8.72
CA THR A 79 3.86 -17.32 7.70
C THR A 79 2.44 -16.96 8.13
N VAL A 80 1.64 -17.94 8.57
CA VAL A 80 0.27 -17.68 9.05
C VAL A 80 0.27 -16.78 10.29
N LEU A 81 1.12 -17.09 11.28
CA LEU A 81 1.19 -16.31 12.52
C LEU A 81 1.62 -14.86 12.25
N SER A 82 2.50 -14.62 11.28
CA SER A 82 2.93 -13.26 10.89
C SER A 82 1.80 -12.44 10.26
N ALA A 83 0.84 -13.11 9.59
CA ALA A 83 -0.29 -12.46 8.94
C ALA A 83 -1.45 -12.16 9.91
N VAL A 84 -1.58 -12.90 11.02
CA VAL A 84 -2.72 -12.76 11.96
C VAL A 84 -2.88 -11.34 12.52
N PRO A 85 -1.84 -10.68 13.07
CA PRO A 85 -2.00 -9.32 13.59
C PRO A 85 -2.34 -8.30 12.50
N ALA A 86 -1.76 -8.48 11.30
CA ALA A 86 -2.05 -7.65 10.14
C ALA A 86 -3.51 -7.82 9.68
N LEU A 87 -4.01 -9.06 9.63
CA LEU A 87 -5.40 -9.38 9.33
C LEU A 87 -6.35 -8.78 10.36
N ALA A 88 -6.01 -8.88 11.65
CA ALA A 88 -6.82 -8.32 12.73
C ALA A 88 -6.92 -6.78 12.62
N LEU A 89 -5.81 -6.09 12.34
CA LEU A 89 -5.81 -4.63 12.14
C LEU A 89 -6.56 -4.20 10.88
N ALA A 90 -6.41 -4.92 9.77
CA ALA A 90 -7.16 -4.64 8.55
C ALA A 90 -8.67 -4.87 8.75
N ALA A 91 -9.05 -5.94 9.45
CA ALA A 91 -10.45 -6.22 9.81
C ALA A 91 -11.00 -5.15 10.76
N TYR A 92 -10.21 -4.69 11.73
CA TYR A 92 -10.58 -3.60 12.62
C TYR A 92 -10.81 -2.30 11.85
N ALA A 93 -9.91 -1.93 10.93
CA ALA A 93 -10.06 -0.75 10.08
C ALA A 93 -11.34 -0.82 9.25
N TRP A 94 -11.64 -1.99 8.67
CA TRP A 94 -12.89 -2.22 7.93
C TRP A 94 -14.14 -2.18 8.81
N HIS A 95 -14.06 -2.60 10.07
CA HIS A 95 -15.20 -2.58 10.99
C HIS A 95 -15.45 -1.19 11.60
N THR A 96 -14.40 -0.39 11.76
CA THR A 96 -14.45 0.97 12.30
C THR A 96 -14.87 2.00 11.24
N ASP A 97 -15.02 1.56 9.99
CA ASP A 97 -15.56 2.39 8.93
C ASP A 97 -17.03 2.74 9.21
N VAL A 98 -17.28 4.02 9.44
CA VAL A 98 -18.58 4.57 9.85
C VAL A 98 -19.48 4.93 8.67
N THR A 99 -18.99 4.85 7.43
CA THR A 99 -19.75 5.25 6.25
C THR A 99 -20.50 4.05 5.65
N THR A 100 -19.91 3.34 4.69
CA THR A 100 -20.49 2.16 4.07
C THR A 100 -19.46 1.07 3.95
N LYS A 101 -19.83 -0.17 4.28
CA LYS A 101 -18.90 -1.30 4.19
C LYS A 101 -18.36 -1.46 2.77
N GLU A 102 -17.05 -1.59 2.68
CA GLU A 102 -16.36 -1.71 1.41
C GLU A 102 -16.66 -3.04 0.70
N PRO A 103 -16.87 -3.03 -0.64
CA PRO A 103 -17.09 -4.25 -1.41
C PRO A 103 -15.90 -5.20 -1.30
N LEU A 104 -16.17 -6.46 -0.95
CA LEU A 104 -15.13 -7.50 -0.81
C LEU A 104 -14.26 -7.62 -2.08
N ALA A 105 -14.85 -7.45 -3.26
CA ALA A 105 -14.12 -7.50 -4.53
C ALA A 105 -13.02 -6.42 -4.63
N LEU A 106 -13.27 -5.20 -4.14
CA LEU A 106 -12.28 -4.12 -4.15
C LEU A 106 -11.18 -4.36 -3.12
N LEU A 107 -11.53 -4.90 -1.95
CA LEU A 107 -10.57 -5.29 -0.91
C LEU A 107 -9.64 -6.40 -1.43
N VAL A 108 -10.19 -7.47 -1.99
CA VAL A 108 -9.41 -8.59 -2.54
C VAL A 108 -8.53 -8.12 -3.69
N ALA A 109 -9.05 -7.32 -4.62
CA ALA A 109 -8.25 -6.80 -5.73
C ALA A 109 -7.11 -5.89 -5.24
N THR A 110 -7.35 -5.06 -4.22
CA THR A 110 -6.32 -4.21 -3.61
C THR A 110 -5.25 -5.05 -2.90
N PHE A 111 -5.65 -6.10 -2.18
CA PHE A 111 -4.74 -7.05 -1.54
C PHE A 111 -3.85 -7.77 -2.57
N VAL A 112 -4.44 -8.30 -3.65
CA VAL A 112 -3.70 -9.01 -4.71
C VAL A 112 -2.73 -8.08 -5.43
N LEU A 113 -3.10 -6.82 -5.65
CA LEU A 113 -2.16 -5.83 -6.18
C LEU A 113 -1.04 -5.50 -5.18
N GLY A 114 -1.32 -5.45 -3.88
CA GLY A 114 -0.29 -5.32 -2.85
C GLY A 114 0.72 -6.46 -2.90
N VAL A 115 0.24 -7.71 -3.06
CA VAL A 115 1.09 -8.89 -3.27
C VAL A 115 1.94 -8.74 -4.54
N LEU A 116 1.30 -8.43 -5.68
CA LEU A 116 1.99 -8.26 -6.96
C LEU A 116 3.08 -7.18 -6.86
N PHE A 117 2.75 -6.02 -6.30
CA PHE A 117 3.62 -4.86 -6.26
C PHE A 117 4.77 -4.96 -5.25
N ALA A 118 4.71 -5.88 -4.29
CA ALA A 118 5.85 -6.20 -3.44
C ALA A 118 7.09 -6.64 -4.25
N SER A 119 6.90 -7.36 -5.36
CA SER A 119 8.01 -7.76 -6.24
C SER A 119 8.72 -6.56 -6.87
N PHE A 120 7.98 -5.52 -7.28
CA PHE A 120 8.53 -4.31 -7.87
C PHE A 120 9.33 -3.50 -6.85
N ALA A 121 8.85 -3.44 -5.60
CA ALA A 121 9.62 -2.88 -4.50
C ALA A 121 10.92 -3.67 -4.27
N GLY A 122 10.87 -5.00 -4.23
CA GLY A 122 12.06 -5.84 -4.09
C GLY A 122 13.11 -5.59 -5.19
N ILE A 123 12.67 -5.48 -6.45
CA ILE A 123 13.55 -5.16 -7.58
C ILE A 123 14.17 -3.76 -7.43
N ALA A 124 13.36 -2.75 -7.13
CA ALA A 124 13.82 -1.37 -6.97
C ALA A 124 14.79 -1.23 -5.78
N ASN A 125 14.46 -1.84 -4.63
CA ASN A 125 15.30 -1.87 -3.44
C ASN A 125 16.64 -2.54 -3.73
N SER A 126 16.64 -3.66 -4.47
CA SER A 126 17.87 -4.38 -4.84
C SER A 126 18.74 -3.60 -5.83
N GLY A 127 18.12 -2.87 -6.78
CA GLY A 127 18.85 -2.06 -7.76
C GLY A 127 19.42 -0.77 -7.20
N LEU A 128 18.68 -0.09 -6.31
CA LEU A 128 19.07 1.20 -5.73
C LEU A 128 19.89 1.06 -4.44
N GLY A 129 19.73 -0.05 -3.72
CA GLY A 129 20.36 -0.29 -2.42
C GLY A 129 21.88 -0.15 -2.42
N PRO A 130 22.62 -0.82 -3.32
CA PRO A 130 24.08 -0.75 -3.33
C PRO A 130 24.63 0.67 -3.46
N ALA A 131 23.98 1.52 -4.26
CA ALA A 131 24.41 2.90 -4.47
C ALA A 131 24.23 3.77 -3.20
N VAL A 132 23.12 3.58 -2.47
CA VAL A 132 22.82 4.36 -1.26
C VAL A 132 23.57 3.83 -0.04
N GLN A 133 23.68 2.52 0.09
CA GLN A 133 24.41 1.89 1.20
C GLN A 133 25.92 2.09 1.10
N GLY A 134 26.45 2.30 -0.11
CA GLY A 134 27.86 2.61 -0.36
C GLY A 134 28.28 4.05 -0.04
N ILE A 135 27.38 4.89 0.48
CA ILE A 135 27.69 6.28 0.83
C ILE A 135 28.56 6.31 2.10
N GLY A 136 29.85 6.66 1.93
CA GLY A 136 30.83 6.84 3.01
C GLY A 136 31.84 5.68 3.12
N SER A 137 32.75 5.75 4.11
CA SER A 137 33.71 4.68 4.41
C SER A 137 33.84 4.42 5.93
N GLY A 138 34.07 3.15 6.30
CA GLY A 138 34.20 2.70 7.70
C GLY A 138 32.91 2.15 8.33
N PHE A 139 33.00 1.66 9.57
CA PHE A 139 31.89 1.00 10.28
C PHE A 139 30.69 1.95 10.56
N LEU A 140 30.95 3.21 10.88
CA LEU A 140 29.86 4.18 11.06
C LEU A 140 29.18 4.51 9.73
N ALA A 141 29.91 4.46 8.61
CA ALA A 141 29.33 4.69 7.29
C ALA A 141 28.37 3.57 6.86
N SER A 142 28.61 2.31 7.26
CA SER A 142 27.67 1.22 6.94
C SER A 142 26.34 1.35 7.68
N ILE A 143 26.36 1.80 8.94
CA ILE A 143 25.14 2.10 9.71
C ILE A 143 24.39 3.27 9.06
N VAL A 144 25.09 4.37 8.78
CA VAL A 144 24.48 5.55 8.14
C VAL A 144 23.93 5.20 6.76
N GLY A 145 24.66 4.46 5.94
CA GLY A 145 24.21 4.01 4.62
C GLY A 145 22.96 3.13 4.69
N THR A 146 22.86 2.26 5.69
CA THR A 146 21.65 1.43 5.92
C THR A 146 20.45 2.28 6.32
N VAL A 147 20.63 3.25 7.21
CA VAL A 147 19.56 4.19 7.59
C VAL A 147 19.13 5.03 6.38
N LEU A 148 20.06 5.60 5.62
CA LEU A 148 19.76 6.33 4.40
C LEU A 148 19.01 5.47 3.39
N PHE A 149 19.40 4.20 3.23
CA PHE A 149 18.69 3.27 2.38
C PHE A 149 17.24 3.06 2.82
N TYR A 150 16.97 2.93 4.13
CA TYR A 150 15.61 2.81 4.63
C TYR A 150 14.76 4.06 4.36
N PHE A 151 15.31 5.25 4.58
CA PHE A 151 14.58 6.51 4.45
C PHE A 151 14.43 7.01 3.01
N LEU A 152 15.42 6.76 2.15
CA LEU A 152 15.46 7.30 0.78
C LEU A 152 14.98 6.30 -0.27
N VAL A 153 15.05 4.99 0.02
CA VAL A 153 14.68 3.94 -0.92
C VAL A 153 13.54 3.11 -0.37
N VAL A 154 13.77 2.31 0.69
CA VAL A 154 12.81 1.29 1.14
C VAL A 154 11.45 1.90 1.49
N GLY A 155 11.41 2.90 2.39
CA GLY A 155 10.15 3.55 2.79
C GLY A 155 9.41 4.15 1.58
N PRO A 156 10.00 5.09 0.83
CA PRO A 156 9.34 5.73 -0.31
C PRO A 156 8.89 4.76 -1.41
N VAL A 157 9.73 3.79 -1.77
CA VAL A 157 9.43 2.81 -2.82
C VAL A 157 8.30 1.90 -2.38
N GLU A 158 8.39 1.32 -1.18
CA GLU A 158 7.40 0.37 -0.70
C GLU A 158 6.04 1.02 -0.45
N GLU A 159 6.00 2.15 0.24
CA GLU A 159 4.75 2.88 0.46
C GLU A 159 4.17 3.42 -0.86
N GLY A 160 5.04 3.81 -1.81
CA GLY A 160 4.65 4.24 -3.14
C GLY A 160 3.91 3.15 -3.93
N VAL A 161 4.47 1.93 -3.97
CA VAL A 161 3.85 0.83 -4.72
C VAL A 161 2.61 0.26 -4.00
N LYS A 162 2.57 0.27 -2.66
CA LYS A 162 1.34 -0.05 -1.90
C LYS A 162 0.23 0.94 -2.22
N LEU A 163 0.53 2.24 -2.22
CA LEU A 163 -0.44 3.29 -2.58
C LEU A 163 -0.88 3.19 -4.06
N LEU A 164 0.02 2.76 -4.95
CA LEU A 164 -0.31 2.48 -6.35
C LEU A 164 -1.37 1.36 -6.47
N SER A 165 -1.30 0.33 -5.61
CA SER A 165 -2.31 -0.75 -5.55
C SER A 165 -3.72 -0.17 -5.34
N VAL A 166 -3.85 0.75 -4.36
CA VAL A 166 -5.10 1.45 -4.07
C VAL A 166 -5.53 2.34 -5.24
N ARG A 167 -4.57 3.08 -5.82
CA ARG A 167 -4.82 4.05 -6.89
C ARG A 167 -5.36 3.42 -8.17
N LEU A 168 -4.90 2.21 -8.50
CA LEU A 168 -5.27 1.53 -9.74
C LEU A 168 -6.66 0.88 -9.68
N VAL A 169 -7.13 0.47 -8.50
CA VAL A 169 -8.40 -0.23 -8.35
C VAL A 169 -9.39 0.60 -7.54
N ALA A 170 -9.26 0.60 -6.21
CA ALA A 170 -10.27 1.16 -5.32
C ALA A 170 -10.51 2.66 -5.58
N TYR A 171 -9.46 3.45 -5.80
CA TYR A 171 -9.59 4.90 -6.01
C TYR A 171 -10.48 5.25 -7.22
N ARG A 172 -10.50 4.40 -8.24
CA ARG A 172 -11.27 4.62 -9.47
C ARG A 172 -12.73 4.20 -9.34
N SER A 173 -13.08 3.50 -8.27
CA SER A 173 -14.44 3.09 -7.98
C SER A 173 -15.26 4.25 -7.42
N ASP A 174 -16.55 4.27 -7.76
CA ASP A 174 -17.53 5.17 -7.15
C ASP A 174 -17.83 4.79 -5.70
N ARG A 175 -17.47 3.56 -5.29
CA ARG A 175 -17.59 3.08 -3.90
C ARG A 175 -16.54 3.65 -2.95
N PHE A 176 -15.47 4.24 -3.47
CA PHE A 176 -14.54 5.02 -2.64
C PHE A 176 -15.15 6.43 -2.54
N ASP A 177 -16.05 6.59 -1.59
CA ASP A 177 -16.94 7.73 -1.39
C ASP A 177 -16.67 8.51 -0.09
N ALA A 178 -15.73 8.05 0.74
CA ALA A 178 -15.24 8.76 1.91
C ALA A 178 -13.71 8.79 2.05
N VAL A 179 -13.21 9.67 2.93
CA VAL A 179 -11.75 9.81 3.18
C VAL A 179 -11.19 8.57 3.87
N ILE A 180 -11.99 7.97 4.77
CA ILE A 180 -11.59 6.82 5.59
C ILE A 180 -11.42 5.55 4.76
N ASP A 181 -12.17 5.39 3.66
CA ASP A 181 -12.01 4.33 2.65
C ASP A 181 -10.56 4.23 2.18
N GLY A 182 -9.92 5.38 1.97
CA GLY A 182 -8.52 5.44 1.59
C GLY A 182 -7.62 4.73 2.59
N ALA A 183 -7.87 4.91 3.89
CA ALA A 183 -7.13 4.25 4.95
C ALA A 183 -7.43 2.74 5.01
N VAL A 184 -8.67 2.32 4.78
CA VAL A 184 -9.07 0.91 4.72
C VAL A 184 -8.38 0.20 3.55
N TYR A 185 -8.46 0.76 2.35
CA TYR A 185 -7.77 0.22 1.18
C TYR A 185 -6.25 0.27 1.32
N GLY A 186 -5.71 1.32 1.95
CA GLY A 186 -4.30 1.41 2.33
C GLY A 186 -3.87 0.25 3.23
N ALA A 187 -4.61 0.03 4.33
CA ALA A 187 -4.40 -1.10 5.24
C ALA A 187 -4.39 -2.45 4.51
N VAL A 188 -5.32 -2.65 3.59
CA VAL A 188 -5.47 -3.89 2.80
C VAL A 188 -4.31 -4.07 1.80
N ALA A 189 -3.84 -3.00 1.16
CA ALA A 189 -2.64 -3.04 0.32
C ALA A 189 -1.39 -3.39 1.14
N GLY A 190 -1.25 -2.80 2.33
CA GLY A 190 -0.18 -3.10 3.28
C GLY A 190 -0.21 -4.56 3.76
N LEU A 191 -1.40 -5.10 4.04
CA LEU A 191 -1.60 -6.49 4.40
C LEU A 191 -1.16 -7.44 3.28
N GLY A 192 -1.56 -7.18 2.02
CA GLY A 192 -1.14 -7.97 0.86
C GLY A 192 0.37 -7.98 0.68
N PHE A 193 0.99 -6.80 0.78
CA PHE A 193 2.44 -6.64 0.73
C PHE A 193 3.14 -7.46 1.83
N ALA A 194 2.75 -7.26 3.09
CA ALA A 194 3.33 -7.96 4.24
C ALA A 194 3.17 -9.48 4.13
N THR A 195 2.03 -9.96 3.63
CA THR A 195 1.77 -11.40 3.49
C THR A 195 2.80 -12.07 2.58
N ILE A 196 3.03 -11.52 1.39
CA ILE A 196 3.98 -12.12 0.45
C ILE A 196 5.43 -11.87 0.86
N GLU A 197 5.72 -10.69 1.40
CA GLU A 197 7.04 -10.35 1.89
C GLU A 197 7.48 -11.31 2.99
N ASN A 198 6.62 -11.54 3.99
CA ASN A 198 6.89 -12.48 5.07
C ASN A 198 7.08 -13.90 4.54
N ALA A 199 6.22 -14.35 3.63
CA ALA A 199 6.32 -15.68 3.04
C ALA A 199 7.64 -15.86 2.26
N LEU A 200 8.03 -14.88 1.44
CA LEU A 200 9.27 -14.92 0.67
C LEU A 200 10.49 -14.89 1.58
N TYR A 201 10.51 -14.04 2.61
CA TYR A 201 11.60 -13.99 3.57
C TYR A 201 11.75 -15.31 4.32
N ILE A 202 10.65 -15.88 4.83
CA ILE A 202 10.68 -17.14 5.57
C ILE A 202 11.24 -18.27 4.70
N THR A 203 10.79 -18.39 3.45
CA THR A 203 11.28 -19.45 2.54
C THR A 203 12.75 -19.25 2.15
N GLN A 204 13.16 -18.03 1.80
CA GLN A 204 14.54 -17.76 1.36
C GLN A 204 15.58 -18.02 2.46
N ASN A 205 15.25 -17.75 3.72
CA ASN A 205 16.15 -18.03 4.85
C ASN A 205 16.19 -19.53 5.19
N ALA A 206 15.11 -20.27 4.98
CA ALA A 206 15.09 -21.72 5.20
C ALA A 206 15.98 -22.50 4.21
N ASP A 207 16.02 -22.08 2.94
CA ASP A 207 16.86 -22.71 1.90
C ASP A 207 18.37 -22.49 2.13
N ALA A 208 18.76 -21.53 2.96
CA ALA A 208 20.16 -21.27 3.33
C ALA A 208 20.76 -22.29 4.32
N GLY A 209 20.06 -23.40 4.61
CA GLY A 209 20.55 -24.49 5.48
C GLY A 209 20.24 -24.31 6.96
N VAL A 210 19.29 -23.44 7.29
CA VAL A 210 18.84 -23.18 8.65
C VAL A 210 17.96 -24.34 9.12
N THR A 211 18.50 -25.23 9.96
CA THR A 211 17.72 -26.29 10.62
C THR A 211 16.59 -25.71 11.48
N VAL A 212 15.54 -26.48 11.82
CA VAL A 212 14.46 -26.01 12.72
C VAL A 212 14.99 -25.48 14.06
N ALA A 213 16.10 -26.04 14.57
CA ALA A 213 16.78 -25.54 15.76
C ALA A 213 17.47 -24.18 15.53
N ASN A 214 18.12 -24.00 14.37
CA ASN A 214 18.65 -22.71 13.95
C ASN A 214 17.54 -21.71 13.61
N ALA A 215 16.38 -22.13 13.13
CA ALA A 215 15.24 -21.26 12.84
C ALA A 215 14.59 -20.73 14.12
N VAL A 216 14.64 -21.48 15.23
CA VAL A 216 14.21 -20.99 16.56
C VAL A 216 15.26 -20.07 17.19
N MET A 217 16.56 -20.26 16.90
CA MET A 217 17.61 -19.33 17.30
C MET A 217 17.66 -18.06 16.41
N GLU A 218 17.44 -18.21 15.11
CA GLU A 218 17.23 -17.13 14.13
C GLU A 218 15.86 -16.50 14.25
N ALA A 219 14.89 -17.11 14.96
CA ALA A 219 13.66 -16.42 15.34
C ALA A 219 13.96 -15.22 16.28
N GLY A 220 15.15 -15.17 16.87
CA GLY A 220 15.70 -13.99 17.53
C GLY A 220 16.59 -13.11 16.64
N SER A 221 16.82 -13.47 15.38
CA SER A 221 17.58 -12.66 14.42
C SER A 221 16.77 -11.47 13.97
N ILE A 222 17.45 -10.35 13.73
CA ILE A 222 16.85 -9.10 13.23
C ILE A 222 16.01 -9.36 11.97
N THR A 223 16.40 -10.33 11.14
CA THR A 223 15.72 -10.69 9.88
C THR A 223 14.36 -11.36 10.10
N PHE A 224 14.25 -12.35 10.98
CA PHE A 224 12.96 -12.96 11.32
C PHE A 224 12.06 -12.00 12.11
N LEU A 225 12.64 -11.21 13.00
CA LEU A 225 11.91 -10.18 13.73
C LEU A 225 11.29 -9.14 12.79
N ARG A 226 11.96 -8.84 11.66
CA ARG A 226 11.40 -7.97 10.61
C ARG A 226 10.24 -8.61 9.84
N SER A 227 10.20 -9.94 9.65
CA SER A 227 9.02 -10.58 9.04
C SER A 227 7.81 -10.62 9.99
N LEU A 228 7.99 -10.35 11.28
CA LEU A 228 6.88 -10.12 12.21
C LEU A 228 6.41 -8.66 12.22
N ALA A 229 6.94 -7.79 11.36
CA ALA A 229 6.50 -6.40 11.19
C ALA A 229 5.15 -6.25 10.47
N GLY A 230 4.50 -7.36 10.11
CA GLY A 230 3.22 -7.39 9.40
C GLY A 230 2.17 -6.35 9.87
N PRO A 231 1.89 -6.19 11.18
CA PRO A 231 0.97 -5.16 11.65
C PRO A 231 1.40 -3.72 11.32
N GLY A 232 2.70 -3.40 11.34
CA GLY A 232 3.23 -2.11 10.95
C GLY A 232 2.91 -1.73 9.50
N HIS A 233 3.07 -2.66 8.54
CA HIS A 233 2.76 -2.40 7.11
C HIS A 233 1.31 -1.99 6.91
N VAL A 234 0.39 -2.55 7.69
CA VAL A 234 -1.04 -2.17 7.66
C VAL A 234 -1.22 -0.73 8.14
N ILE A 235 -0.56 -0.36 9.24
CA ILE A 235 -0.66 0.98 9.82
C ILE A 235 -0.04 2.04 8.88
N TYR A 236 1.17 1.81 8.38
CA TYR A 236 1.88 2.78 7.53
C TYR A 236 1.12 3.03 6.22
N SER A 237 0.64 1.95 5.60
CA SER A 237 -0.13 2.03 4.37
C SER A 237 -1.50 2.68 4.60
N ALA A 238 -2.11 2.49 5.77
CA ALA A 238 -3.35 3.17 6.14
C ALA A 238 -3.15 4.69 6.29
N PHE A 239 -1.99 5.14 6.80
CA PHE A 239 -1.64 6.57 6.78
C PHE A 239 -1.55 7.10 5.34
N ALA A 240 -0.78 6.45 4.47
CA ALA A 240 -0.68 6.86 3.06
C ALA A 240 -2.05 6.87 2.37
N GLY A 241 -2.84 5.82 2.63
CA GLY A 241 -4.20 5.65 2.15
C GLY A 241 -5.16 6.75 2.60
N TYR A 242 -5.13 7.14 3.89
CA TYR A 242 -5.96 8.23 4.41
C TYR A 242 -5.71 9.54 3.65
N TYR A 243 -4.45 9.88 3.40
CA TYR A 243 -4.12 11.08 2.62
C TYR A 243 -4.50 10.94 1.15
N LEU A 244 -4.43 9.73 0.56
CA LEU A 244 -4.96 9.50 -0.78
C LEU A 244 -6.49 9.70 -0.81
N GLY A 245 -7.22 9.25 0.20
CA GLY A 245 -8.65 9.54 0.36
C GLY A 245 -8.90 11.04 0.46
N LEU A 246 -8.15 11.75 1.29
CA LEU A 246 -8.26 13.20 1.40
C LEU A 246 -7.99 13.91 0.06
N ALA A 247 -7.01 13.45 -0.70
CA ALA A 247 -6.69 13.97 -2.03
C ALA A 247 -7.82 13.75 -3.06
N LYS A 248 -8.60 12.67 -2.92
CA LYS A 248 -9.75 12.39 -3.81
C LYS A 248 -10.80 13.49 -3.74
N PHE A 249 -11.07 14.00 -2.55
CA PHE A 249 -12.06 15.05 -2.29
C PHE A 249 -11.47 16.47 -2.34
N ASN A 250 -10.14 16.60 -2.44
CA ASN A 250 -9.43 17.90 -2.50
C ASN A 250 -8.61 17.99 -3.79
N ARG A 251 -9.29 17.99 -4.94
CA ARG A 251 -8.66 17.86 -6.28
C ARG A 251 -7.62 18.93 -6.61
N GLU A 252 -7.83 20.16 -6.16
CA GLU A 252 -6.92 21.29 -6.39
C GLU A 252 -5.55 21.06 -5.73
N HIS A 253 -5.52 20.36 -4.60
CA HIS A 253 -4.31 20.11 -3.81
C HIS A 253 -3.96 18.62 -3.74
N ALA A 254 -4.53 17.80 -4.63
CA ALA A 254 -4.39 16.34 -4.58
C ALA A 254 -2.92 15.89 -4.59
N GLY A 255 -2.08 16.50 -5.44
CA GLY A 255 -0.66 16.18 -5.54
C GLY A 255 0.10 16.37 -4.21
N PRO A 256 0.14 17.60 -3.65
CA PRO A 256 0.76 17.86 -2.35
C PRO A 256 0.22 16.98 -1.21
N ILE A 257 -1.08 16.69 -1.18
CA ILE A 257 -1.69 15.84 -0.15
C ILE A 257 -1.16 14.40 -0.25
N VAL A 258 -1.09 13.83 -1.47
CA VAL A 258 -0.54 12.49 -1.70
C VAL A 258 0.95 12.43 -1.30
N ILE A 259 1.74 13.44 -1.68
CA ILE A 259 3.15 13.53 -1.32
C ILE A 259 3.31 13.57 0.21
N LYS A 260 2.50 14.38 0.91
CA LYS A 260 2.48 14.42 2.37
C LYS A 260 2.19 13.04 2.97
N GLY A 261 1.21 12.32 2.44
CA GLY A 261 0.87 10.98 2.89
C GLY A 261 2.03 9.99 2.73
N LEU A 262 2.66 9.99 1.55
CA LEU A 262 3.82 9.15 1.27
C LEU A 262 5.01 9.49 2.17
N ILE A 263 5.32 10.77 2.38
CA ILE A 263 6.39 11.18 3.30
C ILE A 263 6.09 10.68 4.71
N VAL A 264 4.88 10.90 5.23
CA VAL A 264 4.51 10.45 6.58
C VAL A 264 4.65 8.94 6.70
N ALA A 265 4.04 8.17 5.80
CA ALA A 265 4.12 6.71 5.84
C ALA A 265 5.56 6.19 5.71
N SER A 266 6.34 6.77 4.79
CA SER A 266 7.74 6.39 4.55
C SER A 266 8.62 6.68 5.77
N LEU A 267 8.41 7.82 6.44
CA LEU A 267 9.15 8.16 7.66
C LEU A 267 8.83 7.20 8.80
N ILE A 268 7.55 6.87 9.01
CA ILE A 268 7.13 5.91 10.04
C ILE A 268 7.72 4.53 9.72
N HIS A 269 7.63 4.09 8.47
CA HIS A 269 8.15 2.79 8.05
C HIS A 269 9.69 2.73 8.16
N ALA A 270 10.41 3.72 7.62
CA ALA A 270 11.86 3.75 7.69
C ALA A 270 12.38 3.83 9.14
N THR A 271 11.69 4.57 10.01
CA THR A 271 12.01 4.63 11.44
C THR A 271 11.84 3.27 12.11
N TYR A 272 10.78 2.53 11.80
CA TYR A 272 10.62 1.15 12.26
C TYR A 272 11.79 0.28 11.81
N ASN A 273 12.13 0.34 10.52
CA ASN A 273 13.21 -0.43 9.93
C ASN A 273 14.57 -0.14 10.57
N THR A 274 14.81 1.10 10.99
CA THR A 274 16.02 1.50 11.73
C THR A 274 16.02 1.00 13.16
N LEU A 275 14.90 1.08 13.87
CA LEU A 275 14.85 0.85 15.32
C LEU A 275 14.61 -0.60 15.72
N VAL A 276 13.92 -1.39 14.88
CA VAL A 276 13.45 -2.75 15.22
C VAL A 276 14.58 -3.72 15.59
N GLY A 277 15.78 -3.54 15.04
CA GLY A 277 16.95 -4.36 15.40
C GLY A 277 17.75 -3.81 16.59
N VAL A 278 17.67 -2.51 16.84
CA VAL A 278 18.52 -1.81 17.81
C VAL A 278 17.84 -1.70 19.17
N VAL A 279 16.60 -1.21 19.21
CA VAL A 279 15.88 -0.94 20.46
C VAL A 279 15.63 -2.22 21.27
N PRO A 280 15.08 -3.31 20.68
CA PRO A 280 14.91 -4.56 21.42
C PRO A 280 16.21 -5.14 21.96
N ALA A 281 17.30 -5.06 21.18
CA ALA A 281 18.60 -5.55 21.60
C ALA A 281 19.13 -4.78 22.83
N VAL A 282 19.06 -3.45 22.79
CA VAL A 282 19.46 -2.59 23.92
C VAL A 282 18.59 -2.86 25.15
N VAL A 283 17.27 -2.94 24.98
CA VAL A 283 16.34 -3.24 26.10
C VAL A 283 16.66 -4.60 26.72
N SER A 284 16.89 -5.63 25.89
CA SER A 284 17.23 -6.96 26.36
C SER A 284 18.53 -6.97 27.18
N VAL A 285 19.57 -6.28 26.72
CA VAL A 285 20.86 -6.17 27.43
C VAL A 285 20.72 -5.41 28.75
N LEU A 286 20.00 -4.29 28.77
CA LEU A 286 19.91 -3.43 29.95
C LEU A 286 18.99 -3.99 31.04
N THR A 287 17.94 -4.72 30.66
CA THR A 287 16.90 -5.19 31.60
C THR A 287 16.98 -6.68 31.90
N GLY A 288 17.74 -7.45 31.10
CA GLY A 288 17.82 -8.90 31.22
C GLY A 288 16.60 -9.66 30.70
N VAL A 289 15.60 -8.98 30.13
CA VAL A 289 14.44 -9.66 29.50
C VAL A 289 14.87 -10.38 28.22
N SER A 290 14.16 -11.43 27.85
CA SER A 290 14.49 -12.19 26.63
C SER A 290 14.36 -11.31 25.37
N PRO A 291 15.21 -11.52 24.34
CA PRO A 291 15.16 -10.73 23.10
C PRO A 291 13.78 -10.73 22.44
N LEU A 292 13.08 -11.87 22.50
CA LEU A 292 11.71 -12.00 21.98
C LEU A 292 10.72 -11.09 22.73
N VAL A 293 10.78 -11.05 24.07
CA VAL A 293 9.90 -10.17 24.86
C VAL A 293 10.21 -8.70 24.61
N ALA A 294 11.50 -8.34 24.54
CA ALA A 294 11.91 -6.97 24.20
C ALA A 294 11.41 -6.56 22.80
N PHE A 295 11.47 -7.48 21.83
CA PHE A 295 10.98 -7.25 20.49
C PHE A 295 9.46 -7.08 20.45
N LEU A 296 8.71 -8.02 21.03
CA LEU A 296 7.25 -7.93 21.06
C LEU A 296 6.80 -6.66 21.78
N GLY A 297 7.47 -6.29 22.88
CA GLY A 297 7.23 -5.01 23.56
C GLY A 297 7.49 -3.80 22.66
N PHE A 298 8.60 -3.81 21.91
CA PHE A 298 8.89 -2.74 20.94
C PHE A 298 7.80 -2.65 19.86
N VAL A 299 7.41 -3.76 19.23
CA VAL A 299 6.36 -3.78 18.19
C VAL A 299 5.05 -3.25 18.76
N LEU A 300 4.62 -3.76 19.93
CA LEU A 300 3.39 -3.33 20.59
C LEU A 300 3.39 -1.82 20.90
N VAL A 301 4.51 -1.29 21.38
CA VAL A 301 4.62 0.15 21.68
C VAL A 301 4.66 0.96 20.39
N TYR A 302 5.47 0.56 19.41
CA TYR A 302 5.64 1.30 18.15
C TYR A 302 4.33 1.34 17.35
N ASP A 303 3.78 0.16 17.05
CA ASP A 303 2.52 0.03 16.32
C ASP A 303 1.35 0.58 17.15
N GLY A 304 1.38 0.44 18.48
CA GLY A 304 0.38 1.04 19.36
C GLY A 304 0.36 2.57 19.30
N VAL A 305 1.53 3.22 19.28
CA VAL A 305 1.65 4.68 19.15
C VAL A 305 1.12 5.15 17.80
N PHE A 306 1.60 4.57 16.70
CA PHE A 306 1.16 5.01 15.36
C PHE A 306 -0.27 4.58 15.05
N GLY A 307 -0.71 3.44 15.56
CA GLY A 307 -2.10 3.01 15.56
C GLY A 307 -2.99 4.01 16.29
N ALA A 308 -2.64 4.43 17.51
CA ALA A 308 -3.40 5.44 18.25
C ALA A 308 -3.47 6.79 17.51
N LEU A 309 -2.38 7.22 16.87
CA LEU A 309 -2.38 8.42 16.03
C LEU A 309 -3.31 8.29 14.81
N LEU A 310 -3.35 7.12 14.18
CA LEU A 310 -4.26 6.82 13.08
C LEU A 310 -5.72 6.80 13.54
N LEU A 311 -6.01 6.14 14.67
CA LEU A 311 -7.34 6.15 15.28
C LEU A 311 -7.78 7.56 15.67
N GLY A 312 -6.85 8.39 16.14
CA GLY A 312 -7.13 9.81 16.37
C GLY A 312 -7.64 10.54 15.12
N LYS A 313 -7.12 10.19 13.93
CA LYS A 313 -7.62 10.71 12.65
C LYS A 313 -9.00 10.16 12.29
N PHE A 314 -9.25 8.87 12.54
CA PHE A 314 -10.56 8.26 12.30
C PHE A 314 -11.62 8.89 13.21
N ASN A 315 -11.34 8.99 14.51
CA ASN A 315 -12.26 9.60 15.46
C ASN A 315 -12.49 11.10 15.15
N ALA A 316 -11.49 11.80 14.62
CA ALA A 316 -11.67 13.19 14.17
C ALA A 316 -12.58 13.29 12.94
N TYR A 317 -12.46 12.34 12.00
CA TYR A 317 -13.33 12.24 10.84
C TYR A 317 -14.76 11.86 11.24
N GLU A 318 -14.93 10.85 12.09
CA GLU A 318 -16.22 10.39 12.62
C GLU A 318 -16.96 11.52 13.36
N ARG A 319 -16.30 12.23 14.28
CA ARG A 319 -16.93 13.39 14.95
C ARG A 319 -17.35 14.49 13.99
N ALA A 320 -16.58 14.71 12.91
CA ALA A 320 -16.94 15.69 11.89
C ALA A 320 -18.14 15.20 11.05
N TYR A 321 -18.17 13.91 10.73
CA TYR A 321 -19.27 13.24 10.04
C TYR A 321 -20.56 13.32 10.86
N GLU A 322 -20.53 12.90 12.13
CA GLU A 322 -21.69 12.95 13.03
C GLU A 322 -22.26 14.36 13.14
N ARG A 323 -21.42 15.38 13.42
CA ARG A 323 -21.87 16.78 13.52
C ARG A 323 -22.60 17.24 12.25
N ALA A 324 -22.05 16.93 11.08
CA ALA A 324 -22.65 17.31 9.81
C ALA A 324 -24.02 16.63 9.54
N HIS A 325 -24.23 15.40 10.06
CA HIS A 325 -25.46 14.64 9.84
C HIS A 325 -26.49 14.79 10.97
N THR A 326 -26.10 15.33 12.13
CA THR A 326 -27.05 15.63 13.22
C THR A 326 -27.81 16.93 12.95
N ASP A 327 -27.20 17.88 12.24
CA ASP A 327 -27.80 19.17 11.87
C ASP A 327 -28.82 19.08 10.71
N GLU A 328 -28.96 17.90 10.07
CA GLU A 328 -29.91 17.66 8.97
C GLU A 328 -31.32 17.21 9.42
N VAL A 329 -31.57 17.03 10.72
CA VAL A 329 -32.94 16.84 11.23
C VAL A 329 -33.48 18.22 11.60
N PRO A 330 -34.39 18.84 10.80
CA PRO A 330 -35.12 19.99 11.30
C PRO A 330 -35.83 19.51 12.57
N ALA A 331 -35.62 20.21 13.69
CA ALA A 331 -36.48 20.03 14.84
C ALA A 331 -37.93 20.05 14.32
N PRO A 332 -38.78 19.07 14.68
CA PRO A 332 -40.16 19.11 14.24
C PRO A 332 -40.69 20.48 14.67
N GLU A 333 -41.09 21.31 13.71
CA GLU A 333 -41.84 22.52 14.02
C GLU A 333 -43.00 22.03 14.87
N LEU A 334 -43.01 22.42 16.15
CA LEU A 334 -44.17 22.27 17.00
C LEU A 334 -45.24 23.12 16.33
N THR A 335 -46.03 22.52 15.46
CA THR A 335 -47.23 23.15 14.91
C THR A 335 -48.10 23.48 16.12
N GLU A 336 -48.34 24.76 16.33
CA GLU A 336 -49.07 25.38 17.45
C GLU A 336 -50.57 24.99 17.51
N PHE A 337 -50.93 23.85 16.91
CA PHE A 337 -52.28 23.37 16.73
C PHE A 337 -52.35 21.85 16.93
N GLU A 338 -52.09 21.39 18.15
CA GLU A 338 -52.76 20.18 18.64
C GLU A 338 -53.82 20.60 19.69
N PRO A 339 -55.12 20.41 19.42
CA PRO A 339 -56.21 20.71 20.35
C PRO A 339 -56.39 19.68 21.47
#